data_AF-A0A539DU63-F1
#
_entry.id   AF-A0A539DU63-F1
#
_cell.length_a   1.000
_cell.length_b   1.000
_cell.length_c   1.000
_cell.angle_alpha   90.00
_cell.angle_beta   90.00
_cell.angle_gamma   90.00
#
_symmetry.space_group_name_H-M   'P 1'
#
loop_
_entity.id
_entity.type
_entity.pdbx_description
1 polymer ?
#
loop_
_entity_poly.entity_id
_entity_poly.type
_entity_poly.pdbx_seq_one_letter_code
_entity_poly.pdbx_strand_id
1 'polypeptide(L)'
;MPVRLPRPVIRRPLEYLIPALALTLWSLCGAEPARAVKIMDYNILNFPSATGAAREDEFRTILAAVHPDVLVVQEVTGTTNAGMNQFLANVLNTQFPGEYAAGDWIHGSDTNNALYYRTAAFDYISADTIGTPLRAIHHFVLRPDGYASSTANLHVYSAHLKASATQAD
;
A
#
# COMPACT_ATOMS: atom_id res chain seq x y z
N MET A 1 -10.20 -61.24 -61.36
CA MET A 1 -10.35 -59.84 -60.88
C MET A 1 -9.61 -59.70 -59.57
N PRO A 2 -8.66 -58.76 -59.39
CA PRO A 2 -8.00 -58.61 -58.10
C PRO A 2 -8.92 -57.84 -57.14
N VAL A 3 -9.22 -58.45 -55.99
CA VAL A 3 -9.96 -57.81 -54.90
C VAL A 3 -9.04 -56.79 -54.25
N ARG A 4 -9.41 -55.51 -54.30
CA ARG A 4 -8.67 -54.41 -53.70
C ARG A 4 -9.08 -54.29 -52.23
N LEU A 5 -8.21 -54.70 -51.32
CA LEU A 5 -8.45 -54.51 -49.89
C LEU A 5 -8.27 -53.03 -49.50
N PRO A 6 -9.15 -52.48 -48.64
CA PRO A 6 -9.05 -51.09 -48.19
C PRO A 6 -7.77 -50.89 -47.35
N ARG A 7 -7.06 -49.79 -47.63
CA ARG A 7 -5.88 -49.41 -46.85
C ARG A 7 -6.32 -48.91 -45.46
N PRO A 8 -5.64 -49.30 -44.37
CA PRO A 8 -5.97 -48.79 -43.05
C PRO A 8 -5.65 -47.30 -42.97
N VAL A 9 -6.63 -46.51 -42.52
CA VAL A 9 -6.44 -45.10 -42.20
C VAL A 9 -5.74 -45.02 -40.85
N ILE A 10 -4.41 -44.92 -40.86
CA ILE A 10 -3.61 -44.67 -39.66
C ILE A 10 -3.86 -43.20 -39.27
N ARG A 11 -4.78 -42.97 -38.32
CA ARG A 11 -4.91 -41.65 -37.68
C ARG A 11 -3.61 -41.37 -36.93
N ARG A 12 -2.95 -40.25 -37.21
CA ARG A 12 -1.68 -39.86 -36.58
C ARG A 12 -1.99 -39.23 -35.21
N PRO A 13 -1.84 -39.95 -34.08
CA PRO A 13 -2.19 -39.41 -32.75
C PRO A 13 -1.32 -38.20 -32.36
N LEU A 14 -0.17 -38.02 -33.02
CA LEU A 14 0.78 -36.94 -32.78
C LEU A 14 0.25 -35.55 -33.14
N GLU A 15 -0.70 -35.44 -34.06
CA GLU A 15 -1.25 -34.16 -34.53
C GLU A 15 -2.15 -33.48 -33.48
N TYR A 16 -2.67 -34.25 -32.52
CA TYR A 16 -3.47 -33.74 -31.40
C TYR A 16 -2.65 -33.48 -30.13
N LEU A 17 -1.44 -34.04 -30.04
CA LEU A 17 -0.56 -33.89 -28.88
C LEU A 17 0.01 -32.47 -28.75
N ILE A 18 0.37 -31.83 -29.86
CA ILE A 18 0.91 -30.46 -29.88
C ILE A 18 -0.12 -29.41 -29.44
N PRO A 19 -1.37 -29.38 -29.97
CA PRO A 19 -2.37 -28.43 -29.50
C PRO A 19 -2.84 -28.73 -28.07
N ALA A 20 -2.88 -30.00 -27.65
CA ALA A 20 -3.21 -30.36 -26.27
C ALA A 20 -2.13 -29.87 -25.28
N LEU A 21 -0.85 -29.99 -25.64
CA LEU A 21 0.27 -29.52 -24.82
C LEU A 21 0.29 -27.99 -24.71
N ALA A 22 -0.01 -27.28 -25.81
CA ALA A 22 -0.12 -25.82 -25.83
C ALA A 22 -1.28 -25.31 -24.95
N LEU A 23 -2.40 -26.03 -24.92
CA LEU A 23 -3.56 -25.68 -24.09
C LEU A 23 -3.28 -25.89 -22.58
N THR A 24 -2.52 -26.94 -22.23
CA THR A 24 -2.07 -27.19 -20.83
C THR A 24 -0.99 -26.21 -20.37
N LEU A 25 -0.11 -25.75 -21.26
CA LEU A 25 0.90 -24.73 -20.94
C LEU A 25 0.29 -23.34 -20.74
N TRP A 26 -0.79 -23.01 -21.47
CA TRP A 26 -1.46 -21.72 -21.32
C TRP A 26 -2.27 -21.63 -20.01
N SER A 27 -2.80 -22.75 -19.54
CA SER A 27 -3.56 -22.84 -18.27
C SER A 27 -2.68 -22.84 -17.01
N LEU A 28 -1.36 -23.06 -17.16
CA LEU A 28 -0.38 -22.86 -16.08
C LEU A 28 0.04 -21.39 -15.92
N CYS A 29 -0.28 -20.53 -16.90
CA CYS A 29 -0.12 -19.09 -16.81
C CYS A 29 -1.41 -18.49 -16.20
N GLY A 30 -1.68 -18.83 -14.94
CA GLY A 30 -2.77 -18.19 -14.19
C GLY A 30 -2.53 -16.69 -14.10
N ALA A 31 -3.57 -15.88 -14.31
CA ALA A 31 -3.49 -14.48 -13.94
C ALA A 31 -3.29 -14.40 -12.42
N GLU A 32 -2.22 -13.75 -11.97
CA GLU A 32 -2.07 -13.41 -10.55
C GLU A 32 -3.35 -12.68 -10.10
N PRO A 33 -3.99 -13.09 -8.99
CA PRO A 33 -5.16 -12.40 -8.51
C PRO A 33 -4.83 -10.92 -8.32
N ALA A 34 -5.75 -10.03 -8.71
CA ALA A 34 -5.57 -8.60 -8.48
C ALA A 34 -5.29 -8.38 -6.98
N ARG A 35 -4.08 -7.91 -6.65
CA ARG A 35 -3.69 -7.66 -5.27
C ARG A 35 -4.58 -6.56 -4.71
N ALA A 36 -5.49 -6.91 -3.81
CA ALA A 36 -6.29 -5.92 -3.10
C ALA A 36 -5.36 -5.13 -2.17
N VAL A 37 -5.29 -3.82 -2.36
CA VAL A 37 -4.53 -2.90 -1.52
C VAL A 37 -5.43 -2.37 -0.41
N LYS A 38 -4.99 -2.46 0.84
CA LYS A 38 -5.67 -1.83 1.98
C LYS A 38 -5.00 -0.49 2.31
N ILE A 39 -5.73 0.60 2.13
CA ILE A 39 -5.30 1.94 2.52
C ILE A 39 -6.16 2.37 3.72
N MET A 40 -5.50 2.79 4.80
CA MET A 40 -6.14 3.33 6.00
C MET A 40 -5.74 4.79 6.16
N ASP A 41 -6.72 5.66 6.35
CA ASP A 41 -6.55 7.06 6.73
C ASP A 41 -7.03 7.22 8.18
N TYR A 42 -6.18 7.74 9.06
CA TYR A 42 -6.44 7.74 10.50
C TYR A 42 -5.86 8.95 11.23
N ASN A 43 -6.73 9.86 11.67
CA ASN A 43 -6.35 10.89 12.62
C ASN A 43 -6.05 10.24 13.99
N ILE A 44 -4.80 10.33 14.44
CA ILE A 44 -4.32 9.69 15.68
C ILE A 44 -4.34 10.63 16.90
N LEU A 45 -5.05 11.76 16.80
CA LEU A 45 -5.37 12.70 17.87
C LEU A 45 -4.11 13.21 18.59
N ASN A 46 -3.51 14.26 18.06
CA ASN A 46 -2.34 14.95 18.59
C ASN A 46 -1.23 14.00 19.11
N PHE A 47 -0.78 13.05 18.30
CA PHE A 47 0.24 12.08 18.72
C PHE A 47 1.65 12.68 18.63
N PRO A 48 2.57 12.44 19.58
CA PRO A 48 2.35 11.69 20.81
C PRO A 48 1.68 12.52 21.93
N SER A 49 1.77 13.85 21.94
CA SER A 49 1.32 14.71 23.06
C SER A 49 1.53 14.08 24.46
N ALA A 50 0.71 14.43 25.45
CA ALA A 50 0.80 13.86 26.79
C ALA A 50 0.13 12.47 26.91
N THR A 51 -0.79 12.13 26.01
CA THR A 51 -1.65 10.92 26.12
C THR A 51 -1.39 9.88 25.04
N GLY A 52 -0.54 10.14 24.06
CA GLY A 52 -0.29 9.24 22.93
C GLY A 52 0.37 7.94 23.35
N ALA A 53 1.33 7.98 24.27
CA ALA A 53 1.96 6.77 24.80
C ALA A 53 0.95 5.82 25.47
N ALA A 54 -0.04 6.38 26.18
CA ALA A 54 -1.11 5.61 26.81
C ALA A 54 -2.13 5.03 25.82
N ARG A 55 -2.06 5.41 24.53
CA ARG A 55 -2.96 4.94 23.46
C ARG A 55 -2.30 3.95 22.49
N GLU A 56 -1.02 3.65 22.67
CA GLU A 56 -0.26 2.80 21.75
C GLU A 56 -0.86 1.38 21.65
N ASP A 57 -1.35 0.83 22.77
CA ASP A 57 -2.00 -0.49 22.84
C ASP A 57 -3.31 -0.55 22.04
N GLU A 58 -4.11 0.51 22.11
CA GLU A 58 -5.35 0.65 21.36
C GLU A 58 -5.08 0.77 19.85
N PHE A 59 -4.06 1.54 19.47
CA PHE A 59 -3.63 1.62 18.07
C PHE A 59 -3.19 0.25 17.55
N ARG A 60 -2.41 -0.51 18.33
CA ARG A 60 -2.01 -1.88 17.95
C ARG A 60 -3.21 -2.81 17.81
N THR A 61 -4.21 -2.71 18.68
CA THR A 61 -5.46 -3.50 18.59
C THR A 61 -6.19 -3.24 17.27
N ILE A 62 -6.34 -1.97 16.89
CA ILE A 62 -6.99 -1.59 15.62
C ILE A 62 -6.17 -2.06 14.43
N LEU A 63 -4.86 -1.82 14.45
CA LEU A 63 -3.98 -2.15 13.33
C LEU A 63 -3.80 -3.67 13.16
N ALA A 64 -3.86 -4.46 14.23
CA ALA A 64 -3.89 -5.93 14.15
C ALA A 64 -5.11 -6.43 13.36
N ALA A 65 -6.27 -5.79 13.53
CA ALA A 65 -7.49 -6.16 12.81
C ALA A 65 -7.48 -5.69 11.35
N VAL A 66 -6.96 -4.48 11.08
CA VAL A 66 -6.98 -3.88 9.74
C VAL A 66 -5.78 -4.32 8.89
N HIS A 67 -4.58 -4.40 9.48
CA HIS A 67 -3.28 -4.69 8.86
C HIS A 67 -3.11 -4.02 7.48
N PRO A 68 -3.11 -2.68 7.41
CA PRO A 68 -3.15 -1.93 6.14
C PRO A 68 -1.83 -2.02 5.36
N ASP A 69 -1.88 -1.99 4.04
CA ASP A 69 -0.68 -1.86 3.20
C ASP A 69 -0.10 -0.44 3.26
N VAL A 70 -0.98 0.56 3.35
CA VAL A 70 -0.63 1.98 3.49
C VAL A 70 -1.45 2.55 4.63
N LEU A 71 -0.78 3.17 5.59
CA LEU A 71 -1.38 3.89 6.70
C LEU A 71 -0.99 5.36 6.60
N VAL A 72 -1.97 6.22 6.45
CA VAL A 72 -1.83 7.67 6.46
C VAL A 72 -2.39 8.17 7.77
N VAL A 73 -1.62 8.97 8.51
CA VAL A 73 -2.07 9.52 9.78
C VAL A 73 -2.04 11.04 9.79
N GLN A 74 -3.00 11.64 10.48
CA GLN A 74 -3.04 13.08 10.77
C GLN A 74 -2.75 13.33 12.26
N GLU A 75 -2.52 14.60 12.59
CA GLU A 75 -2.25 15.07 13.94
C GLU A 75 -0.96 14.50 14.57
N VAL A 76 0.10 14.35 13.77
CA VAL A 76 1.45 14.11 14.31
C VAL A 76 2.04 15.44 14.75
N THR A 77 2.21 15.60 16.06
CA THR A 77 2.68 16.83 16.70
C THR A 77 4.21 16.95 16.69
N GLY A 78 4.69 18.19 16.75
CA GLY A 78 6.11 18.51 16.84
C GLY A 78 6.69 19.11 15.55
N THR A 79 7.88 19.69 15.67
CA THR A 79 8.65 20.26 14.55
C THR A 79 9.64 19.26 13.93
N THR A 80 9.82 18.11 14.59
CA THR A 80 10.73 17.03 14.19
C THR A 80 9.95 15.73 13.98
N ASN A 81 10.58 14.73 13.38
CA ASN A 81 9.99 13.42 13.12
C ASN A 81 9.86 12.51 14.37
N ALA A 82 10.03 13.03 15.58
CA ALA A 82 10.02 12.23 16.81
C ALA A 82 8.69 11.49 17.00
N GLY A 83 7.55 12.16 16.77
CA GLY A 83 6.24 11.52 16.86
C GLY A 83 6.01 10.44 15.81
N MET A 84 6.47 10.68 14.58
CA MET A 84 6.41 9.70 13.50
C MET A 84 7.24 8.45 13.83
N ASN A 85 8.47 8.64 14.32
CA ASN A 85 9.36 7.54 14.69
C ASN A 85 8.85 6.78 15.91
N GLN A 86 8.25 7.46 16.89
CA GLN A 86 7.62 6.81 18.04
C GLN A 86 6.46 5.92 17.61
N PHE A 87 5.57 6.42 16.73
CA PHE A 87 4.46 5.60 16.24
C PHE A 87 4.96 4.40 15.43
N LEU A 88 5.97 4.60 14.56
CA LEU A 88 6.61 3.51 13.84
C LEU A 88 7.21 2.46 14.78
N ALA A 89 7.96 2.87 15.80
CA ALA A 89 8.64 1.95 16.71
C ALA A 89 7.66 1.23 17.66
N ASN A 90 6.83 1.99 18.37
CA ASN A 90 6.05 1.49 19.49
C ASN A 90 4.68 0.94 19.09
N VAL A 91 4.17 1.32 17.92
CA VAL A 91 2.90 0.80 17.41
C VAL A 91 3.17 -0.20 16.29
N LEU A 92 3.71 0.25 15.16
CA LEU A 92 3.84 -0.58 13.96
C LEU A 92 4.87 -1.69 14.13
N ASN A 93 6.12 -1.38 14.50
CA ASN A 93 7.19 -2.38 14.64
C ASN A 93 7.03 -3.27 15.87
N THR A 94 6.25 -2.83 16.86
CA THR A 94 5.85 -3.69 17.99
C THR A 94 4.79 -4.71 17.55
N GLN A 95 3.83 -4.30 16.70
CA GLN A 95 2.77 -5.19 16.21
C GLN A 95 3.19 -6.06 15.02
N PHE A 96 4.04 -5.52 14.14
CA PHE A 96 4.45 -6.09 12.85
C PHE A 96 5.96 -5.87 12.64
N PRO A 97 6.82 -6.60 13.35
CA PRO A 97 8.26 -6.34 13.35
C PRO A 97 8.87 -6.37 11.94
N GLY A 98 9.39 -5.21 11.50
CA GLY A 98 10.11 -5.07 10.23
C GLY A 98 9.24 -5.01 8.97
N GLU A 99 7.91 -5.02 9.09
CA GLU A 99 7.02 -4.97 7.93
C GLU A 99 6.84 -3.56 7.36
N TYR A 100 6.90 -2.52 8.21
CA TYR A 100 6.58 -1.15 7.83
C TYR A 100 7.81 -0.24 7.76
N ALA A 101 7.78 0.68 6.82
CA ALA A 101 8.65 1.85 6.77
C ALA A 101 7.81 3.14 6.81
N ALA A 102 8.40 4.24 7.25
CA ALA A 102 7.82 5.57 7.14
C ALA A 102 8.27 6.27 5.85
N GLY A 103 7.41 7.13 5.31
CA GLY A 103 7.80 8.10 4.28
C GLY A 103 8.62 9.25 4.87
N ASP A 104 8.93 10.24 4.04
CA ASP A 104 9.68 11.42 4.50
C ASP A 104 8.84 12.28 5.45
N TRP A 105 9.50 12.81 6.48
CA TRP A 105 8.90 13.80 7.36
C TRP A 105 8.96 15.18 6.73
N ILE A 106 7.80 15.83 6.62
CA ILE A 106 7.70 17.23 6.21
C ILE A 106 7.02 17.98 7.35
N HIS A 107 7.65 19.05 7.82
CA HIS A 107 7.05 19.91 8.84
C HIS A 107 6.21 21.01 8.19
N GLY A 108 4.91 21.02 8.47
CA GLY A 108 3.98 22.07 8.10
C GLY A 108 3.79 23.13 9.20
N SER A 109 2.81 24.01 9.02
CA SER A 109 2.51 25.14 9.93
C SER A 109 1.75 24.78 11.22
N ASP A 110 1.31 23.52 11.37
CA ASP A 110 0.50 23.00 12.49
C ASP A 110 0.93 21.55 12.77
N THR A 111 0.02 20.71 13.28
CA THR A 111 0.20 19.25 13.27
C THR A 111 0.34 18.71 11.85
N ASN A 112 1.09 17.62 11.74
CA ASN A 112 1.59 17.12 10.48
C ASN A 112 0.93 15.79 10.12
N ASN A 113 0.99 15.45 8.84
CA ASN A 113 0.60 14.13 8.37
C ASN A 113 1.85 13.25 8.22
N ALA A 114 1.71 11.96 8.49
CA ALA A 114 2.76 10.97 8.22
C ALA A 114 2.19 9.80 7.44
N LEU A 115 3.04 9.15 6.66
CA LEU A 115 2.70 7.95 5.91
C LEU A 115 3.60 6.80 6.36
N TYR A 116 2.99 5.63 6.55
CA TYR A 116 3.67 4.36 6.72
C TYR A 116 3.17 3.39 5.65
N TYR A 117 4.05 2.51 5.19
CA TYR A 117 3.71 1.53 4.15
C TYR A 117 4.41 0.21 4.42
N ARG A 118 3.77 -0.89 4.02
CA ARG A 118 4.41 -2.20 4.01
C ARG A 118 5.43 -2.27 2.87
N THR A 119 6.67 -2.55 3.21
CA THR A 119 7.78 -2.60 2.23
C THR A 119 7.63 -3.75 1.24
N ALA A 120 6.90 -4.82 1.62
CA ALA A 120 6.54 -5.92 0.72
C ALA A 120 5.35 -5.59 -0.22
N ALA A 121 4.78 -4.38 -0.12
CA ALA A 121 3.63 -3.95 -0.91
C ALA A 121 3.94 -2.74 -1.80
N PHE A 122 4.76 -1.82 -1.31
CA PHE A 122 5.06 -0.58 -1.98
C PHE A 122 6.53 -0.19 -1.82
N ASP A 123 7.06 0.38 -2.90
CA ASP A 123 8.22 1.26 -2.87
C ASP A 123 7.77 2.69 -2.58
N TYR A 124 8.52 3.38 -1.72
CA TYR A 124 8.34 4.82 -1.52
C TYR A 124 9.13 5.62 -2.54
N ILE A 125 8.48 6.60 -3.17
CA ILE A 125 9.07 7.38 -4.26
C ILE A 125 9.43 8.79 -3.79
N SER A 126 8.50 9.52 -3.18
CA SER A 126 8.72 10.90 -2.76
C SER A 126 7.60 11.41 -1.86
N ALA A 127 7.86 12.54 -1.19
CA ALA A 127 6.83 13.37 -0.59
C ALA A 127 7.07 14.85 -0.92
N ASP A 128 5.98 15.59 -1.00
CA ASP A 128 5.97 17.04 -1.05
C ASP A 128 4.72 17.58 -0.33
N THR A 129 4.53 18.89 -0.35
CA THR A 129 3.35 19.53 0.26
C THR A 129 2.74 20.55 -0.67
N ILE A 130 1.42 20.59 -0.68
CA ILE A 130 0.65 21.72 -1.21
C ILE A 130 0.38 22.67 -0.05
N GLY A 131 0.98 23.85 -0.10
CA GLY A 131 0.76 24.90 0.90
C GLY A 131 -0.67 25.43 0.86
N THR A 132 -1.28 25.59 2.03
CA THR A 132 -2.54 26.34 2.20
C THR A 132 -2.37 27.39 3.29
N PRO A 133 -3.28 28.37 3.44
CA PRO A 133 -3.13 29.42 4.45
C PRO A 133 -3.05 28.94 5.91
N LEU A 134 -3.57 27.75 6.22
CA LEU A 134 -3.62 27.24 7.60
C LEU A 134 -2.89 25.90 7.77
N ARG A 135 -3.17 24.92 6.91
CA ARG A 135 -2.66 23.54 7.04
C ARG A 135 -2.16 23.01 5.70
N ALA A 136 -0.91 22.59 5.64
CA ALA A 136 -0.37 21.98 4.44
C ALA A 136 -1.08 20.66 4.13
N ILE A 137 -1.33 20.40 2.85
CA ILE A 137 -1.76 19.08 2.36
C ILE A 137 -0.49 18.31 2.01
N HIS A 138 -0.27 17.16 2.64
CA HIS A 138 0.89 16.33 2.33
C HIS A 138 0.57 15.45 1.13
N HIS A 139 1.49 15.37 0.20
CA HIS A 139 1.40 14.52 -0.97
C HIS A 139 2.53 13.50 -0.91
N PHE A 140 2.15 12.23 -0.89
CA PHE A 140 3.08 11.10 -0.90
C PHE A 140 2.91 10.33 -2.19
N VAL A 141 4.01 9.82 -2.72
CA VAL A 141 4.03 8.99 -3.92
C VAL A 141 4.58 7.62 -3.55
N LEU A 142 3.77 6.60 -3.77
CA LEU A 142 4.13 5.20 -3.61
C LEU A 142 4.07 4.50 -4.97
N ARG A 143 4.82 3.43 -5.15
CA ARG A 143 4.69 2.54 -6.31
C ARG A 143 4.48 1.11 -5.83
N PRO A 144 3.47 0.38 -6.32
CA PRO A 144 3.33 -1.03 -5.96
C PRO A 144 4.61 -1.81 -6.27
N ASP A 145 5.05 -2.65 -5.34
CA ASP A 145 6.24 -3.47 -5.51
C ASP A 145 6.14 -4.33 -6.79
N GLY A 146 7.26 -4.47 -7.49
CA GLY A 146 7.34 -5.15 -8.79
C GLY A 146 6.90 -4.33 -10.01
N TYR A 147 6.39 -3.11 -9.83
CA TYR A 147 6.08 -2.21 -10.94
C TYR A 147 7.24 -1.25 -11.20
N ALA A 148 7.69 -1.15 -12.47
CA ALA A 148 8.79 -0.24 -12.84
C ALA A 148 8.31 1.13 -13.37
N SER A 149 7.09 1.19 -13.93
CA SER A 149 6.57 2.40 -14.57
C SER A 149 6.02 3.39 -13.56
N SER A 150 6.31 4.69 -13.75
CA SER A 150 5.69 5.77 -12.97
C SER A 150 4.18 5.89 -13.18
N THR A 151 3.62 5.31 -14.26
CA THR A 151 2.18 5.25 -14.49
C THR A 151 1.44 4.39 -13.45
N ALA A 152 2.18 3.54 -12.72
CA ALA A 152 1.63 2.74 -11.61
C ALA A 152 1.72 3.47 -10.26
N ASN A 153 2.27 4.68 -10.22
CA ASN A 153 2.38 5.45 -8.99
C ASN A 153 0.99 5.69 -8.37
N LEU A 154 0.89 5.41 -7.08
CA LEU A 154 -0.22 5.81 -6.23
C LEU A 154 0.13 7.16 -5.60
N HIS A 155 -0.65 8.18 -5.94
CA HIS A 155 -0.54 9.51 -5.35
C HIS A 155 -1.53 9.65 -4.19
N VAL A 156 -1.01 9.88 -2.99
CA VAL A 156 -1.77 9.97 -1.75
C VAL A 156 -1.72 11.40 -1.24
N TYR A 157 -2.87 12.06 -1.19
CA TYR A 157 -3.01 13.42 -0.65
C TYR A 157 -3.69 13.34 0.72
N SER A 158 -2.97 13.72 1.78
CA SER A 158 -3.50 13.77 3.14
C SER A 158 -3.78 15.20 3.54
N ALA A 159 -5.02 15.48 3.93
CA ALA A 159 -5.47 16.79 4.36
C ALA A 159 -6.14 16.70 5.73
N HIS A 160 -5.61 17.44 6.69
CA HIS A 160 -6.32 17.76 7.92
C HIS A 160 -6.83 19.20 7.76
N LEU A 161 -8.08 19.37 7.34
CA LEU A 161 -8.63 20.69 7.06
C LEU A 161 -8.91 21.46 8.35
N LYS A 162 -9.19 22.76 8.22
CA LYS A 162 -9.54 23.61 9.36
C LYS A 162 -10.74 23.01 10.13
N ALA A 163 -10.58 22.87 11.44
CA ALA A 163 -11.67 22.50 12.32
C ALA A 163 -12.51 23.74 12.64
N SER A 164 -13.82 23.57 12.88
CA SER A 164 -14.77 24.67 13.16
C SER A 164 -15.04 25.63 11.99
N ALA A 165 -16.08 26.46 12.16
CA ALA A 165 -16.47 27.54 11.25
C ALA A 165 -15.92 28.92 11.68
N THR A 166 -15.20 29.00 12.80
CA THR A 166 -14.58 30.23 13.31
C THR A 166 -13.24 30.49 12.64
N GLN A 167 -12.77 31.74 12.60
CA GLN A 167 -11.49 32.07 11.95
C GLN A 167 -10.26 31.61 12.76
N ALA A 168 -10.37 31.55 14.09
CA ALA A 168 -9.33 31.03 14.99
C ALA A 168 -9.32 29.49 15.04
N ASP A 169 -8.18 28.92 15.41
CA ASP A 169 -8.05 27.53 15.86
C ASP A 169 -8.23 27.46 17.38
#